data_AF-A0A5J4QZA0-F1
#
_entry.id   AF-A0A5J4QZA0-F1
#
_cell.length_a   1.000
_cell.length_b   1.000
_cell.length_c   1.000
_cell.angle_alpha   90.00
_cell.angle_beta   90.00
_cell.angle_gamma   90.00
#
_symmetry.space_group_name_H-M   'P 1'
#
loop_
_entity.id
_entity.type
_entity.pdbx_description
1 polymer ?
#
loop_
_entity_poly.entity_id
_entity_poly.type
_entity_poly.pdbx_seq_one_letter_code
_entity_poly.pdbx_strand_id
1 'polypeptide(L)'
;MSLINQVVERAKENIQRIVLPEGTEERTLKAADRVLADNVAKLIIIGNPDEIKALAGKWNLNSIHKATIIDPEDHAKKEEYAQLLYELRKSKGITIEEARKFVLDPLYLGCLLVKNGDADGQLAGARNTTGDVLRPALQIIKTMPGITCVSGAMLLITNTKYGKEGVIVMGDVAVTPAPDAAQLAQIAVCTAQTAVA
;
A
#
# COMPACT_ATOMS: atom_id res chain seq x y z
N MET A 1 16.89 21.25 -1.94
CA MET A 1 16.02 20.34 -1.15
C MET A 1 16.20 18.93 -1.71
N SER A 2 16.41 17.90 -0.88
CA SER A 2 16.58 16.52 -1.38
C SER A 2 15.31 16.04 -2.11
N LEU A 3 15.46 15.08 -3.02
CA LEU A 3 14.32 14.50 -3.75
C LEU A 3 13.23 13.98 -2.81
N ILE A 4 13.62 13.29 -1.73
CA ILE A 4 12.67 12.77 -0.74
C ILE A 4 11.90 13.89 -0.05
N ASN A 5 12.56 15.00 0.30
CA ASN A 5 11.87 16.13 0.91
C ASN A 5 10.86 16.76 -0.07
N GLN A 6 11.20 16.84 -1.36
CA GLN A 6 10.25 17.34 -2.37
C GLN A 6 9.01 16.42 -2.47
N VAL A 7 9.19 15.10 -2.43
CA VAL A 7 8.06 14.15 -2.41
C VAL A 7 7.19 14.32 -1.16
N VAL A 8 7.80 14.51 0.00
CA VAL A 8 7.08 14.75 1.27
C VAL A 8 6.27 16.05 1.22
N GLU A 9 6.84 17.14 0.70
CA GLU A 9 6.12 18.41 0.59
C GLU A 9 4.94 18.31 -0.39
N ARG A 10 5.11 17.66 -1.55
CA ARG A 10 3.99 17.40 -2.48
C ARG A 10 2.88 16.54 -1.85
N ALA A 11 3.25 15.56 -1.02
CA ALA A 11 2.27 14.75 -0.29
C ALA A 11 1.46 15.58 0.73
N LYS A 12 2.09 16.56 1.39
CA LYS A 12 1.39 17.50 2.28
C LYS A 12 0.47 18.47 1.53
N GLU A 13 0.80 18.84 0.30
CA GLU A 13 -0.04 19.69 -0.55
C GLU A 13 -1.31 18.97 -1.04
N ASN A 14 -1.27 17.65 -1.18
CA ASN A 14 -2.40 16.82 -1.59
C ASN A 14 -2.51 15.55 -0.73
N ILE A 15 -2.98 15.72 0.51
CA ILE A 15 -3.01 14.66 1.54
C ILE A 15 -3.90 13.48 1.10
N GLN A 16 -3.27 12.32 0.95
CA GLN A 16 -3.93 11.04 0.62
C GLN A 16 -4.26 10.20 1.87
N ARG A 17 -5.19 9.25 1.74
CA ARG A 17 -5.54 8.24 2.76
C ARG A 17 -4.77 6.95 2.51
N ILE A 18 -3.88 6.58 3.42
CA ILE A 18 -3.00 5.40 3.25
C ILE A 18 -3.30 4.35 4.32
N VAL A 19 -3.52 3.11 3.89
CA VAL A 19 -3.77 1.96 4.75
C VAL A 19 -2.45 1.30 5.16
N LEU A 20 -2.33 0.98 6.45
CA LEU A 20 -1.25 0.22 7.07
C LEU A 20 -1.80 -1.09 7.66
N PRO A 21 -1.74 -2.21 6.92
CA PRO A 21 -2.25 -3.51 7.37
C PRO A 21 -1.46 -4.14 8.53
N GLU A 22 -0.21 -3.74 8.72
CA GLU A 22 0.70 -4.32 9.72
C GLU A 22 0.67 -3.48 11.01
N GLY A 23 -0.53 -3.17 11.50
CA GLY A 23 -0.76 -2.15 12.53
C GLY A 23 -0.15 -2.43 13.92
N THR A 24 0.35 -3.63 14.17
CA THR A 24 1.03 -4.00 15.43
C THR A 24 2.55 -4.16 15.26
N GLU A 25 3.07 -3.86 14.07
CA GLU A 25 4.51 -3.91 13.78
C GLU A 25 5.20 -2.59 14.21
N GLU A 26 6.33 -2.72 14.91
CA GLU A 26 6.99 -1.59 15.60
C GLU A 26 7.46 -0.48 14.65
N ARG A 27 8.12 -0.84 13.54
CA ARG A 27 8.64 0.15 12.60
C ARG A 27 7.50 0.88 11.91
N THR A 28 6.42 0.16 11.61
CA THR A 28 5.19 0.67 10.98
C THR A 28 4.52 1.68 11.90
N LEU A 29 4.29 1.36 13.17
CA LEU A 29 3.68 2.30 14.12
C LEU A 29 4.57 3.52 14.40
N LYS A 30 5.89 3.33 14.54
CA LYS A 30 6.83 4.46 14.69
C LYS A 30 6.85 5.39 13.48
N ALA A 31 6.76 4.83 12.27
CA ALA A 31 6.67 5.63 11.04
C ALA A 31 5.31 6.34 10.95
N ALA A 32 4.22 5.65 11.29
CA ALA A 32 2.87 6.21 11.33
C ALA A 32 2.79 7.42 12.27
N ASP A 33 3.40 7.34 13.46
CA ASP A 33 3.46 8.44 14.42
C ASP A 33 4.06 9.71 13.81
N ARG A 34 5.19 9.58 13.09
CA ARG A 34 5.86 10.70 12.42
C ARG A 34 5.02 11.26 11.27
N VAL A 35 4.47 10.39 10.42
CA VAL A 35 3.62 10.78 9.29
C VAL A 35 2.38 11.57 9.76
N LEU A 36 1.79 11.18 10.90
CA LEU A 36 0.66 11.86 11.52
C LEU A 36 1.05 13.15 12.26
N ALA A 37 2.25 13.19 12.84
CA ALA A 37 2.80 14.41 13.44
C ALA A 37 3.01 15.49 12.37
N ASP A 38 3.59 15.10 11.23
CA ASP A 38 3.96 15.97 10.13
C ASP A 38 2.83 16.21 9.11
N ASN A 39 1.64 15.62 9.33
CA ASN A 39 0.46 15.68 8.47
C ASN A 39 0.73 15.31 7.00
N VAL A 40 1.57 14.30 6.77
CA VAL A 40 1.97 13.86 5.42
C VAL A 40 0.87 13.01 4.75
N ALA A 41 0.11 12.25 5.54
CA ALA A 41 -1.00 11.42 5.06
C ALA A 41 -2.06 11.23 6.14
N LYS A 42 -3.30 10.93 5.74
CA LYS A 42 -4.33 10.38 6.64
C LYS A 42 -4.11 8.88 6.74
N LEU A 43 -3.79 8.36 7.92
CA LEU A 43 -3.51 6.94 8.08
C LEU A 43 -4.73 6.16 8.55
N ILE A 44 -4.92 4.99 7.94
CA ILE A 44 -5.86 3.96 8.36
C ILE A 44 -5.02 2.76 8.80
N ILE A 45 -5.02 2.44 10.09
CA ILE A 45 -4.24 1.34 10.66
C ILE A 45 -5.18 0.16 10.90
N ILE A 46 -4.85 -1.01 10.36
CA ILE A 46 -5.65 -2.23 10.58
C ILE A 46 -5.06 -3.02 11.74
N GLY A 47 -5.92 -3.39 12.69
CA GLY A 47 -5.60 -4.23 13.83
C GLY A 47 -6.50 -3.96 15.02
N ASN A 48 -6.31 -4.73 16.09
CA ASN A 48 -7.09 -4.56 17.31
C ASN A 48 -6.83 -3.17 17.94
N PRO A 49 -7.86 -2.35 18.19
CA PRO A 49 -7.68 -0.99 18.69
C PRO A 49 -7.00 -0.90 20.05
N ASP A 50 -7.26 -1.84 20.95
CA ASP A 50 -6.69 -1.82 22.30
C ASP A 50 -5.21 -2.23 22.27
N GLU A 51 -4.85 -3.21 21.45
CA GLU A 51 -3.46 -3.60 21.22
C GLU A 51 -2.65 -2.43 20.61
N ILE A 52 -3.17 -1.78 19.58
CA ILE A 52 -2.50 -0.64 18.92
C ILE A 52 -2.28 0.50 19.92
N LYS A 53 -3.28 0.84 20.75
CA LYS A 53 -3.16 1.86 21.81
C LYS A 53 -2.12 1.47 22.85
N ALA A 54 -2.11 0.22 23.30
CA ALA A 54 -1.13 -0.27 24.26
C ALA A 54 0.31 -0.19 23.71
N LEU A 55 0.51 -0.58 22.44
CA LEU A 55 1.81 -0.47 21.76
C LEU A 55 2.23 0.99 21.56
N ALA A 56 1.30 1.88 21.20
CA ALA A 56 1.56 3.31 21.09
C ALA A 56 2.05 3.90 22.43
N GLY A 57 1.39 3.54 23.54
CA GLY A 57 1.82 3.93 24.88
C GLY A 57 3.20 3.35 25.24
N LYS A 58 3.41 2.05 25.01
CA LYS A 58 4.70 1.37 25.26
C LYS A 58 5.87 2.02 24.53
N TRP A 59 5.65 2.53 23.32
CA TRP A 59 6.68 3.15 22.49
C TRP A 59 6.68 4.68 22.52
N ASN A 60 5.90 5.30 23.41
CA ASN A 60 5.78 6.76 23.56
C ASN A 60 5.41 7.48 22.25
N LEU A 61 4.47 6.90 21.49
CA LEU A 61 3.96 7.47 20.24
C LEU A 61 2.80 8.42 20.53
N ASN A 62 2.94 9.68 20.13
CA ASN A 62 2.05 10.75 20.57
C ASN A 62 0.95 11.10 19.55
N SER A 63 1.09 10.69 18.29
CA SER A 63 0.24 11.09 17.17
C SER A 63 -0.67 9.98 16.64
N ILE A 64 -0.55 8.74 17.14
CA ILE A 64 -1.38 7.59 16.70
C ILE A 64 -2.87 7.84 16.88
N HIS A 65 -3.27 8.64 17.87
CA HIS A 65 -4.66 9.04 18.10
C HIS A 65 -5.30 9.78 16.92
N LYS A 66 -4.50 10.31 15.97
CA LYS A 66 -4.99 10.95 14.74
C LYS A 66 -5.35 9.95 13.64
N ALA A 67 -4.92 8.69 13.74
CA ALA A 67 -5.22 7.67 12.75
C ALA A 67 -6.66 7.16 12.90
N THR A 68 -7.24 6.70 11.79
CA THR A 68 -8.41 5.82 11.85
C THR A 68 -7.91 4.40 12.12
N ILE A 69 -8.43 3.73 13.15
CA ILE A 69 -8.11 2.33 13.43
C ILE A 69 -9.32 1.48 13.03
N ILE A 70 -9.07 0.43 12.24
CA ILE A 70 -10.08 -0.54 11.83
C ILE A 70 -9.71 -1.90 12.40
N ASP A 71 -10.56 -2.45 13.26
CA ASP A 71 -10.45 -3.84 13.67
C ASP A 71 -10.99 -4.71 12.52
N PRO A 72 -10.19 -5.64 11.95
CA PRO A 72 -10.68 -6.54 10.91
C PRO A 72 -11.81 -7.47 11.40
N GLU A 73 -11.88 -7.74 12.70
CA GLU A 73 -12.90 -8.61 13.28
C GLU A 73 -14.23 -7.88 13.55
N ASP A 74 -14.17 -6.58 13.85
CA ASP A 74 -15.35 -5.79 14.23
C ASP A 74 -15.34 -4.40 13.59
N HIS A 75 -15.97 -4.30 12.42
CA HIS A 75 -16.20 -3.02 11.76
C HIS A 75 -17.47 -3.04 10.90
N ALA A 76 -18.15 -1.89 10.80
CA ALA A 76 -19.47 -1.78 10.19
C ALA A 76 -19.53 -2.23 8.71
N LYS A 77 -18.42 -2.10 7.97
CA LYS A 77 -18.31 -2.46 6.55
C LYS A 77 -17.83 -3.89 6.27
N LYS A 78 -17.73 -4.75 7.29
CA LYS A 78 -17.17 -6.12 7.15
C LYS A 78 -17.90 -6.94 6.11
N GLU A 79 -19.23 -6.97 6.18
CA GLU A 79 -20.05 -7.72 5.22
C GLU A 79 -20.05 -7.07 3.82
N GLU A 80 -20.02 -5.72 3.75
CA GLU A 80 -19.90 -4.99 2.49
C GLU A 80 -18.63 -5.38 1.73
N TYR A 81 -17.49 -5.43 2.42
CA TYR A 81 -16.22 -5.85 1.82
C TYR A 81 -16.19 -7.34 1.49
N ALA A 82 -16.88 -8.20 2.25
CA ALA A 82 -16.99 -9.62 1.94
C ALA A 82 -17.78 -9.82 0.64
N GLN A 83 -18.89 -9.10 0.48
CA GLN A 83 -19.67 -9.13 -0.74
C GLN A 83 -18.86 -8.55 -1.92
N LEU A 84 -18.14 -7.45 -1.73
CA LEU A 84 -17.27 -6.88 -2.76
C LEU A 84 -16.20 -7.89 -3.21
N LEU A 85 -15.51 -8.54 -2.27
CA LEU A 85 -14.50 -9.55 -2.59
C LEU A 85 -15.12 -10.73 -3.35
N TYR A 86 -16.27 -11.23 -2.90
CA TYR A 86 -17.01 -12.28 -3.58
C TYR A 86 -17.34 -11.88 -5.02
N GLU A 87 -17.92 -10.70 -5.24
CA GLU A 87 -18.25 -10.23 -6.60
C GLU A 87 -17.02 -10.12 -7.50
N LEU A 88 -15.89 -9.64 -6.97
CA LEU A 88 -14.63 -9.53 -7.71
C LEU A 88 -14.03 -10.89 -8.09
N ARG A 89 -14.30 -11.95 -7.31
CA ARG A 89 -13.57 -13.22 -7.36
C ARG A 89 -14.46 -14.45 -7.57
N LYS A 90 -15.79 -14.32 -7.67
CA LYS A 90 -16.72 -15.45 -7.89
C LYS A 90 -16.43 -16.22 -9.18
N SER A 91 -15.99 -15.53 -10.23
CA SER A 91 -15.55 -16.17 -11.49
C SER A 91 -14.27 -17.02 -11.35
N LYS A 92 -13.54 -16.86 -10.24
CA LYS A 92 -12.37 -17.66 -9.87
C LYS A 92 -12.70 -18.71 -8.80
N GLY A 93 -13.98 -18.92 -8.50
CA GLY A 93 -14.47 -20.00 -7.64
C GLY A 93 -14.56 -19.67 -6.16
N ILE A 94 -14.35 -18.41 -5.74
CA ILE A 94 -14.50 -18.06 -4.32
C ILE A 94 -15.98 -18.18 -3.89
N THR A 95 -16.23 -18.73 -2.71
CA THR A 95 -17.56 -18.65 -2.07
C THR A 95 -17.68 -17.40 -1.21
N ILE A 96 -18.90 -17.02 -0.83
CA ILE A 96 -19.12 -15.88 0.08
C ILE A 96 -18.56 -16.18 1.48
N GLU A 97 -18.59 -17.43 1.93
CA GLU A 97 -18.02 -17.88 3.20
C GLU A 97 -16.50 -17.74 3.21
N GLU A 98 -15.83 -18.06 2.09
CA GLU A 98 -14.40 -17.82 1.94
C GLU A 98 -14.10 -16.32 1.91
N ALA A 99 -14.89 -15.52 1.19
CA ALA A 99 -14.73 -14.08 1.16
C ALA A 99 -14.83 -13.44 2.55
N ARG A 100 -15.80 -13.86 3.38
CA ARG A 100 -15.93 -13.43 4.78
C ARG A 100 -14.71 -13.76 5.63
N LYS A 101 -14.00 -14.87 5.35
CA LYS A 101 -12.74 -15.21 6.02
C LYS A 101 -11.59 -14.32 5.53
N PHE A 102 -11.48 -14.09 4.22
CA PHE A 102 -10.42 -13.27 3.67
C PHE A 102 -10.52 -11.79 4.08
N VAL A 103 -11.72 -11.26 4.32
CA VAL A 103 -11.87 -9.89 4.85
C VAL A 103 -11.23 -9.71 6.23
N LEU A 104 -11.02 -10.78 6.98
CA LEU A 104 -10.32 -10.73 8.28
C LEU A 104 -8.80 -10.58 8.11
N ASP A 105 -8.26 -10.95 6.94
CA ASP A 105 -6.84 -10.76 6.65
C ASP A 105 -6.57 -9.26 6.40
N PRO A 106 -5.72 -8.61 7.21
CA PRO A 106 -5.42 -7.19 7.06
C PRO A 106 -4.95 -6.79 5.65
N LEU A 107 -4.22 -7.67 4.95
CA LEU A 107 -3.72 -7.38 3.60
C LEU A 107 -4.86 -7.35 2.57
N TYR A 108 -5.85 -8.23 2.73
CA TYR A 108 -7.05 -8.24 1.88
C TYR A 108 -7.97 -7.07 2.23
N LEU A 109 -8.21 -6.83 3.52
CA LEU A 109 -9.02 -5.70 3.98
C LEU A 109 -8.48 -4.36 3.49
N GLY A 110 -7.15 -4.17 3.58
CA GLY A 110 -6.51 -2.96 3.05
C GLY A 110 -6.73 -2.78 1.55
N CYS A 111 -6.63 -3.85 0.77
CA CYS A 111 -6.89 -3.79 -0.67
C CYS A 111 -8.36 -3.51 -0.98
N LEU A 112 -9.29 -4.01 -0.15
CA LEU A 112 -10.72 -3.76 -0.30
C LEU A 112 -11.09 -2.32 0.04
N LEU A 113 -10.49 -1.74 1.10
CA LEU A 113 -10.62 -0.31 1.42
C LEU A 113 -10.21 0.56 0.22
N VAL A 114 -9.06 0.26 -0.39
CA VAL A 114 -8.59 0.98 -1.59
C VAL A 114 -9.56 0.77 -2.75
N LYS A 115 -9.98 -0.48 -3.00
CA LYS A 115 -10.87 -0.81 -4.14
C LYS A 115 -12.26 -0.19 -4.02
N ASN A 116 -12.77 -0.06 -2.81
CA ASN A 116 -14.06 0.57 -2.52
C ASN A 116 -14.01 2.10 -2.54
N GLY A 117 -12.81 2.70 -2.63
CA GLY A 117 -12.61 4.15 -2.59
C GLY A 117 -12.58 4.74 -1.17
N ASP A 118 -12.51 3.90 -0.14
CA ASP A 118 -12.38 4.30 1.26
C ASP A 118 -10.92 4.68 1.62
N ALA A 119 -9.95 4.29 0.79
CA ALA A 119 -8.55 4.68 0.87
C ALA A 119 -7.93 4.91 -0.52
N ASP A 120 -6.78 5.58 -0.56
CA ASP A 120 -6.09 5.97 -1.80
C ASP A 120 -4.83 5.12 -2.07
N GLY A 121 -4.33 4.40 -1.06
CA GLY A 121 -3.20 3.48 -1.19
C GLY A 121 -2.99 2.58 0.01
N GLN A 122 -2.10 1.60 -0.11
CA GLN A 122 -1.71 0.67 0.95
C GLN A 122 -0.19 0.51 1.01
N LEU A 123 0.37 0.41 2.22
CA LEU A 123 1.76 0.05 2.45
C LEU A 123 1.86 -1.11 3.45
N ALA A 124 2.54 -2.19 3.06
CA ALA A 124 2.81 -3.38 3.88
C ALA A 124 4.15 -4.02 3.45
N GLY A 125 4.56 -5.10 4.13
CA GLY A 125 5.76 -5.87 3.82
C GLY A 125 6.88 -5.72 4.86
N ALA A 126 6.61 -5.07 5.99
CA ALA A 126 7.53 -5.03 7.12
C ALA A 126 7.63 -6.40 7.81
N ARG A 127 6.54 -7.18 7.82
CA ARG A 127 6.49 -8.53 8.40
C ARG A 127 5.87 -9.61 7.50
N ASN A 128 5.32 -9.25 6.35
CA ASN A 128 4.78 -10.18 5.35
C ASN A 128 5.70 -10.29 4.13
N THR A 129 5.64 -11.43 3.44
CA THR A 129 6.42 -11.63 2.22
C THR A 129 5.90 -10.77 1.07
N THR A 130 6.76 -10.45 0.09
CA THR A 130 6.35 -9.74 -1.14
C THR A 130 5.18 -10.46 -1.84
N GLY A 131 5.21 -11.79 -1.86
CA GLY A 131 4.15 -12.60 -2.47
C GLY A 131 2.81 -12.44 -1.75
N ASP A 132 2.81 -12.39 -0.42
CA ASP A 132 1.59 -12.22 0.37
C ASP A 132 1.00 -10.82 0.24
N VAL A 133 1.83 -9.78 0.08
CA VAL A 133 1.36 -8.41 -0.16
C VAL A 133 0.85 -8.23 -1.59
N LEU A 134 1.56 -8.73 -2.60
CA LEU A 134 1.17 -8.56 -4.01
C LEU A 134 -0.04 -9.39 -4.40
N ARG A 135 -0.25 -10.56 -3.79
CA ARG A 135 -1.39 -11.44 -4.11
C ARG A 135 -2.74 -10.72 -3.97
N PRO A 136 -3.15 -10.17 -2.81
CA PRO A 136 -4.42 -9.45 -2.69
C PRO A 136 -4.48 -8.21 -3.57
N ALA A 137 -3.38 -7.46 -3.71
CA ALA A 137 -3.32 -6.29 -4.58
C ALA A 137 -3.67 -6.64 -6.05
N LEU A 138 -3.08 -7.72 -6.59
CA LEU A 138 -3.37 -8.20 -7.94
C LEU A 138 -4.76 -8.85 -8.07
N GLN A 139 -5.26 -9.47 -7.01
CA GLN A 139 -6.59 -10.09 -7.03
C GLN A 139 -7.73 -9.07 -6.95
N ILE A 140 -7.56 -7.98 -6.21
CA ILE A 140 -8.60 -7.02 -5.84
C ILE A 140 -8.45 -5.69 -6.60
N ILE A 141 -7.31 -5.02 -6.47
CA ILE A 141 -7.06 -3.69 -7.07
C ILE A 141 -6.85 -3.83 -8.58
N LYS A 142 -6.02 -4.81 -8.97
CA LYS A 142 -5.60 -5.11 -10.36
C LYS A 142 -4.71 -4.02 -10.95
N THR A 143 -4.33 -4.20 -12.21
CA THR A 143 -3.57 -3.24 -13.01
C THR A 143 -4.46 -2.15 -13.58
N MET A 144 -3.85 -1.04 -14.01
CA MET A 144 -4.53 -0.02 -14.81
C MET A 144 -4.98 -0.58 -16.16
N PRO A 145 -6.01 0.01 -16.81
CA PRO A 145 -6.44 -0.38 -18.15
C PRO A 145 -5.25 -0.38 -19.14
N GLY A 146 -5.13 -1.45 -19.92
CA GLY A 146 -4.05 -1.62 -20.89
C GLY A 146 -2.73 -2.16 -20.32
N ILE A 147 -2.61 -2.31 -19.00
CA ILE A 147 -1.45 -2.92 -18.33
C ILE A 147 -1.81 -4.33 -17.86
N THR A 148 -0.94 -5.30 -18.11
CA THR A 148 -1.15 -6.72 -17.79
C THR A 148 -0.17 -7.27 -16.77
N CYS A 149 0.95 -6.57 -16.53
CA CYS A 149 1.92 -6.92 -15.49
C CYS A 149 2.26 -5.71 -14.60
N VAL A 150 2.67 -5.97 -13.37
CA VAL A 150 3.22 -4.95 -12.46
C VAL A 150 4.74 -5.08 -12.42
N SER A 151 5.42 -4.00 -12.03
CA SER A 151 6.89 -3.95 -11.97
C SER A 151 7.38 -3.18 -10.76
N GLY A 152 8.55 -3.54 -10.24
CA GLY A 152 9.25 -2.77 -9.20
C GLY A 152 10.14 -1.72 -9.82
N ALA A 153 9.97 -0.46 -9.40
CA ALA A 153 10.85 0.64 -9.80
C ALA A 153 11.73 1.07 -8.61
N MET A 154 12.98 1.45 -8.89
CA MET A 154 13.91 2.00 -7.91
C MET A 154 14.42 3.37 -8.37
N LEU A 155 14.40 4.33 -7.45
CA LEU A 155 15.05 5.63 -7.62
C LEU A 155 16.53 5.48 -7.22
N LEU A 156 17.42 5.51 -8.20
CA LEU A 156 18.86 5.50 -7.99
C LEU A 156 19.36 6.95 -7.87
N ILE A 157 19.68 7.38 -6.65
CA ILE A 157 20.25 8.70 -6.37
C ILE A 157 21.77 8.54 -6.29
N THR A 158 22.48 9.08 -7.29
CA THR A 158 23.93 8.90 -7.46
C THR A 158 24.66 10.24 -7.51
N ASN A 159 25.99 10.22 -7.36
CA ASN A 159 26.85 11.38 -7.57
C ASN A 159 27.41 11.45 -9.00
N THR A 160 26.78 10.75 -9.95
CA THR A 160 27.27 10.68 -11.33
C THR A 160 26.72 11.82 -12.18
N LYS A 161 27.35 12.06 -13.33
CA LYS A 161 26.86 13.01 -14.34
C LYS A 161 25.65 12.49 -15.15
N TYR A 162 25.22 11.27 -14.93
CA TYR A 162 24.15 10.61 -15.69
C TYR A 162 22.80 10.78 -15.01
N GLY A 163 21.71 10.71 -15.79
CA GLY A 163 20.36 10.94 -15.28
C GLY A 163 20.06 12.43 -15.05
N LYS A 164 18.96 12.71 -14.35
CA LYS A 164 18.57 14.08 -13.98
C LYS A 164 19.18 14.41 -12.62
N GLU A 165 20.22 15.24 -12.61
CA GLU A 165 20.95 15.60 -11.38
C GLU A 165 21.46 14.36 -10.61
N GLY A 166 21.93 13.34 -11.33
CA GLY A 166 22.40 12.09 -10.73
C GLY A 166 21.28 11.09 -10.38
N VAL A 167 20.01 11.43 -10.63
CA VAL A 167 18.84 10.57 -10.38
C VAL A 167 18.46 9.78 -11.64
N ILE A 168 18.29 8.47 -11.48
CA ILE A 168 17.84 7.53 -12.52
C ILE A 168 16.68 6.68 -11.95
N VAL A 169 15.65 6.44 -12.75
CA VAL A 169 14.57 5.49 -12.39
C VAL A 169 14.80 4.19 -13.16
N MET A 170 14.92 3.08 -12.43
CA MET A 170 15.18 1.77 -13.02
C MET A 170 14.02 0.81 -12.72
N GLY A 171 13.49 0.17 -13.74
CA GLY A 171 12.47 -0.87 -13.63
C GLY A 171 12.55 -1.84 -14.82
N ASP A 172 12.17 -3.11 -14.68
CA ASP A 172 11.77 -3.80 -13.45
C ASP A 172 13.00 -4.34 -12.70
N VAL A 173 13.04 -4.18 -11.38
CA VAL A 173 14.13 -4.69 -10.51
C VAL A 173 13.66 -5.64 -9.42
N ALA A 174 12.37 -6.04 -9.41
CA ALA A 174 11.83 -6.82 -8.29
C ALA A 174 10.77 -7.86 -8.64
N VAL A 175 9.93 -7.66 -9.66
CA VAL A 175 8.67 -8.42 -9.76
C VAL A 175 8.67 -9.45 -10.89
N THR A 176 9.06 -9.05 -12.11
CA THR A 176 8.92 -9.86 -13.33
C THR A 176 10.28 -10.44 -13.73
N PRO A 177 10.58 -11.73 -13.48
CA PRO A 177 11.92 -12.27 -13.67
C PRO A 177 12.37 -12.36 -15.15
N ALA A 178 11.43 -12.66 -16.04
CA ALA A 178 11.68 -12.83 -17.47
C ALA A 178 10.52 -12.21 -18.27
N PRO A 179 10.44 -10.87 -18.38
CA PRO A 179 9.36 -10.22 -19.11
C PRO A 179 9.43 -10.56 -20.60
N ASP A 180 8.28 -10.83 -21.21
CA ASP A 180 8.17 -10.87 -22.67
C ASP A 180 8.27 -9.47 -23.28
N ALA A 181 8.28 -9.36 -24.61
CA ALA A 181 8.42 -8.08 -25.30
C ALA A 181 7.28 -7.09 -24.99
N ALA A 182 6.04 -7.58 -24.81
CA ALA A 182 4.89 -6.74 -24.51
C ALA A 182 4.95 -6.24 -23.06
N GLN A 183 5.31 -7.12 -22.12
CA GLN A 183 5.54 -6.77 -20.72
C GLN A 183 6.69 -5.77 -20.58
N LEU A 184 7.79 -5.95 -21.31
CA LEU A 184 8.92 -5.03 -21.28
C LEU A 184 8.54 -3.64 -21.80
N ALA A 185 7.70 -3.56 -22.83
CA ALA A 185 7.14 -2.29 -23.29
C ALA A 185 6.24 -1.62 -22.23
N GLN A 186 5.40 -2.39 -21.54
CA GLN A 186 4.57 -1.88 -20.44
C GLN A 186 5.43 -1.38 -19.27
N ILE A 187 6.47 -2.13 -18.89
CA ILE A 187 7.44 -1.74 -17.86
C ILE A 187 8.10 -0.40 -18.20
N ALA A 188 8.51 -0.21 -19.46
CA ALA A 188 9.12 1.06 -19.91
C ALA A 188 8.15 2.25 -19.75
N VAL A 189 6.89 2.09 -20.17
CA VAL A 189 5.86 3.13 -20.05
C VAL A 189 5.54 3.44 -18.59
N CYS A 190 5.33 2.41 -17.76
CA CYS A 190 5.06 2.58 -16.33
C CYS A 190 6.23 3.25 -15.61
N THR A 191 7.47 2.85 -15.90
CA THR A 191 8.68 3.45 -15.30
C THR A 191 8.82 4.92 -15.68
N ALA A 192 8.53 5.27 -16.93
CA ALA A 192 8.53 6.65 -17.38
C ALA A 192 7.46 7.49 -16.66
N GLN A 193 6.26 6.95 -16.43
CA GLN A 193 5.21 7.62 -15.66
C GLN A 193 5.61 7.80 -14.19
N THR A 194 6.21 6.77 -13.56
CA THR A 194 6.74 6.87 -12.19
C THR A 194 7.82 7.95 -12.07
N ALA A 195 8.65 8.16 -13.10
CA ALA A 195 9.69 9.18 -13.10
C ALA A 195 9.16 10.63 -13.15
N VAL A 196 7.93 10.83 -13.64
CA VAL A 196 7.29 12.15 -13.75
C VAL A 196 6.52 12.53 -12.48
N ALA A 197 5.97 11.53 -11.79
CA ALA A 197 5.14 11.69 -10.59
C ALA A 197 5.88 12.33 -9.40
#